data_AF-D5P9C7-F1
#
_entry.id   AF-D5P9C7-F1
#
_cell.length_a   1.000
_cell.length_b   1.000
_cell.length_c   1.000
_cell.angle_alpha   90.00
_cell.angle_beta   90.00
_cell.angle_gamma   90.00
#
_symmetry.space_group_name_H-M   'P 1'
#
loop_
_entity.id
_entity.type
_entity.pdbx_description
1 polymer ?
#
loop_
_entity_poly.entity_id
_entity_poly.type
_entity_poly.pdbx_seq_one_letter_code
_entity_poly.pdbx_strand_id
1 'polypeptide(L)'
;SIDWGGVPPGVFDAGEDTVDWAVGAAGTAVVHAAVIGPDAPTGVAVRLSSGTVSAAGALDAGGRATLPLVDGRRGPLTESAAWNHDWSTTSVVVGTETTESPETRERVRRWARARLDRPPGDAFLAEILAAESAY
;
A
#
# COMPACT_ATOMS: atom_id res chain seq x y z
N SER A 1 3.24 -0.64 -0.87
CA SER A 1 2.75 -2.01 -0.61
C SER A 1 2.01 -2.08 0.71
N ILE A 2 1.11 -3.06 0.83
CA ILE A 2 0.40 -3.38 2.08
C ILE A 2 1.11 -4.57 2.75
N ASP A 3 1.43 -4.45 4.03
CA ASP A 3 1.94 -5.55 4.85
C ASP A 3 0.73 -6.33 5.37
N TRP A 4 0.41 -7.47 4.76
CA TRP A 4 -0.85 -8.18 5.00
C TRP A 4 -0.99 -8.67 6.43
N GLY A 5 0.11 -9.10 7.06
CA GLY A 5 0.11 -9.42 8.49
C GLY A 5 -0.02 -8.21 9.43
N GLY A 6 0.18 -6.99 8.91
CA GLY A 6 0.21 -5.74 9.67
C GLY A 6 -1.05 -4.88 9.53
N VAL A 7 -2.10 -5.42 8.90
CA VAL A 7 -3.38 -4.75 8.67
C VAL A 7 -4.56 -5.63 9.13
N PRO A 8 -5.73 -5.05 9.44
CA PRO A 8 -6.91 -5.84 9.72
C PRO A 8 -7.31 -6.72 8.51
N PRO A 9 -7.70 -7.99 8.73
CA PRO A 9 -8.11 -8.86 7.65
C PRO A 9 -9.39 -8.34 6.97
N GLY A 10 -9.48 -8.50 5.65
CA GLY A 10 -10.69 -8.19 4.88
C GLY A 10 -10.92 -6.70 4.59
N VAL A 11 -10.03 -5.79 5.00
CA VAL A 11 -10.14 -4.35 4.72
C VAL A 11 -9.55 -3.97 3.36
N PHE A 12 -8.37 -4.50 3.05
CA PHE A 12 -7.59 -4.15 1.88
C PHE A 12 -7.56 -5.26 0.85
N ASP A 13 -7.39 -4.86 -0.40
CA ASP A 13 -7.17 -5.79 -1.49
C ASP A 13 -5.74 -6.39 -1.45
N ALA A 14 -5.64 -7.68 -1.76
CA ALA A 14 -4.38 -8.42 -1.80
C ALA A 14 -3.69 -8.38 -3.19
N GLY A 15 -4.22 -7.59 -4.12
CA GLY A 15 -3.65 -7.37 -5.43
C GLY A 15 -2.30 -6.67 -5.42
N GLU A 16 -1.86 -6.34 -6.62
CA GLU A 16 -0.69 -5.51 -6.85
C GLU A 16 -1.09 -4.05 -6.94
N ASP A 17 -0.14 -3.16 -6.65
CA ASP A 17 -0.30 -1.71 -6.83
C ASP A 17 -1.56 -1.10 -6.17
N THR A 18 -1.98 -1.69 -5.05
CA THR A 18 -3.14 -1.22 -4.26
C THR A 18 -2.84 0.03 -3.43
N VAL A 19 -1.67 0.63 -3.62
CA VAL A 19 -1.22 1.82 -2.90
C VAL A 19 -0.60 2.80 -3.89
N ASP A 20 -1.27 3.94 -4.06
CA ASP A 20 -0.79 5.09 -4.80
C ASP A 20 -0.30 6.17 -3.85
N TRP A 21 0.60 7.02 -4.33
CA TRP A 21 1.01 8.19 -3.57
C TRP A 21 1.48 9.32 -4.49
N ALA A 22 1.47 10.55 -3.95
CA ALA A 22 1.98 11.73 -4.64
C ALA A 22 2.54 12.74 -3.63
N VAL A 23 3.43 13.62 -4.11
CA VAL A 23 3.83 14.81 -3.34
C VAL A 23 2.67 15.80 -3.33
N GLY A 24 2.31 16.25 -2.14
CA GLY A 24 1.29 17.27 -1.90
C GLY A 24 1.90 18.65 -1.62
N ALA A 25 1.03 19.65 -1.51
CA ALA A 25 1.42 21.00 -1.12
C ALA A 25 2.03 21.05 0.29
N ALA A 26 2.73 22.15 0.59
CA ALA A 26 3.26 22.42 1.94
C ALA A 26 4.19 21.33 2.49
N GLY A 27 4.93 20.62 1.62
CA GLY A 27 5.89 19.59 2.06
C GLY A 27 5.21 18.35 2.63
N THR A 28 4.11 17.92 2.01
CA THR A 28 3.39 16.70 2.40
C THR A 28 3.49 15.63 1.32
N ALA A 29 3.19 14.38 1.68
CA ALA A 29 2.88 13.32 0.74
C ALA A 29 1.45 12.84 1.00
N VAL A 30 0.70 12.60 -0.06
CA VAL A 30 -0.63 12.01 -0.01
C VAL A 30 -0.51 10.55 -0.42
N VAL A 31 -0.95 9.64 0.42
CA VAL A 31 -1.03 8.20 0.14
C VAL A 31 -2.50 7.81 0.05
N HIS A 32 -2.82 6.94 -0.90
CA HIS A 32 -4.12 6.32 -1.06
C HIS A 32 -3.97 4.80 -1.14
N ALA A 33 -4.67 4.07 -0.29
CA ALA A 33 -4.74 2.62 -0.29
C ALA A 33 -6.15 2.17 -0.69
N ALA A 34 -6.25 1.22 -1.62
CA ALA A 34 -7.53 0.67 -2.04
C ALA A 34 -8.21 -0.11 -0.90
N VAL A 35 -9.44 0.27 -0.58
CA VAL A 35 -10.28 -0.36 0.46
C VAL A 35 -11.40 -1.13 -0.21
N ILE A 36 -11.56 -2.40 0.16
CA ILE A 36 -12.59 -3.29 -0.41
C ILE A 36 -13.56 -3.82 0.66
N GLY A 37 -13.15 -3.78 1.92
CA GLY A 37 -13.92 -4.32 3.04
C GLY A 37 -15.00 -3.39 3.55
N PRO A 38 -15.96 -3.92 4.33
CA PRO A 38 -16.96 -3.11 5.02
C PRO A 38 -16.37 -2.30 6.19
N ASP A 39 -15.21 -2.73 6.72
CA ASP A 39 -14.54 -2.09 7.85
C ASP A 39 -13.62 -0.96 7.39
N ALA A 40 -13.64 0.16 8.13
CA ALA A 40 -12.84 1.33 7.82
C ALA A 40 -11.36 1.13 8.21
N PRO A 41 -10.37 1.52 7.37
CA PRO A 41 -8.95 1.40 7.66
C PRO A 41 -8.40 2.48 8.62
N THR A 42 -9.29 3.20 9.32
CA THR A 42 -8.92 4.33 10.17
C THR A 42 -7.84 3.94 11.18
N GLY A 43 -6.75 4.70 11.21
CA GLY A 43 -5.65 4.47 12.16
C GLY A 43 -4.62 3.45 11.70
N VAL A 44 -4.80 2.77 10.56
CA VAL A 44 -3.78 1.90 9.98
C VAL A 44 -2.55 2.73 9.61
N ALA A 45 -1.39 2.34 10.13
CA ALA A 45 -0.15 3.10 9.98
C ALA A 45 0.32 3.13 8.52
N VAL A 46 0.88 4.27 8.11
CA VAL A 46 1.52 4.45 6.81
C VAL A 46 2.92 5.02 7.01
N ARG A 47 3.88 4.47 6.29
CA ARG A 47 5.26 4.97 6.23
C ARG A 47 5.66 5.18 4.78
N LEU A 48 6.31 6.31 4.50
CA LEU A 48 6.92 6.63 3.23
C LEU A 48 8.41 6.89 3.46
N SER A 49 9.25 6.40 2.56
CA SER A 49 10.69 6.68 2.56
C SER A 49 11.22 6.85 1.14
N SER A 50 12.11 7.82 0.95
CA SER A 50 12.80 8.07 -0.32
C SER A 50 14.15 8.73 -0.03
N GLY A 51 15.24 7.96 -0.12
CA GLY A 51 16.57 8.42 0.28
C GLY A 51 16.59 8.87 1.75
N THR A 52 16.96 10.13 2.00
CA THR A 52 16.96 10.73 3.34
C THR A 52 15.61 11.31 3.77
N VAL A 53 14.62 11.36 2.88
CA VAL A 53 13.29 11.89 3.17
C VAL A 53 12.40 10.77 3.66
N SER A 54 11.62 11.04 4.70
CA SER A 54 10.65 10.08 5.24
C SER A 54 9.35 10.77 5.66
N ALA A 55 8.30 9.98 5.82
CA ALA A 55 7.00 10.43 6.29
C ALA A 55 6.31 9.30 7.06
N ALA A 56 5.50 9.66 8.05
CA ALA A 56 4.68 8.70 8.78
C ALA A 56 3.33 9.32 9.15
N GLY A 57 2.31 8.48 9.25
CA GLY A 57 0.95 8.88 9.59
C GLY A 57 0.03 7.67 9.61
N ALA A 58 -1.27 7.91 9.46
CA ALA A 58 -2.27 6.86 9.45
C ALA A 58 -3.37 7.15 8.42
N LEU A 59 -3.99 6.10 7.93
CA LEU A 59 -5.14 6.18 7.03
C LEU A 59 -6.36 6.76 7.76
N ASP A 60 -7.15 7.54 7.03
CA ASP A 60 -8.52 7.89 7.36
C ASP A 60 -9.49 6.77 6.93
N ALA A 61 -10.78 6.96 7.18
CA ALA A 61 -11.81 5.97 6.83
C ALA A 61 -11.95 5.71 5.32
N GLY A 62 -11.45 6.61 4.47
CA GLY A 62 -11.46 6.46 3.01
C GLY A 62 -10.20 5.82 2.44
N GLY A 63 -9.27 5.38 3.30
CA GLY A 63 -8.01 4.81 2.84
C GLY A 63 -7.00 5.86 2.39
N ARG A 64 -7.14 7.12 2.81
CA ARG A 64 -6.18 8.19 2.50
C ARG A 64 -5.35 8.58 3.71
N ALA A 65 -4.08 8.91 3.51
CA ALA A 65 -3.25 9.56 4.52
C ALA A 65 -2.56 10.79 3.93
N THR A 66 -2.52 11.88 4.68
CA THR A 66 -1.66 13.04 4.38
C THR A 66 -0.52 13.06 5.38
N LEU A 67 0.70 12.87 4.88
CA LEU A 67 1.90 12.63 5.67
C LEU A 67 2.81 13.87 5.62
N PRO A 68 3.23 14.44 6.75
CA PRO A 68 4.26 15.47 6.74
C PRO A 68 5.60 14.86 6.32
N LEU A 69 6.24 15.44 5.31
CA LEU A 69 7.58 15.02 4.88
C LEU A 69 8.63 15.60 5.83
N VAL A 70 9.61 14.78 6.19
CA VAL A 70 10.75 15.20 7.00
C VAL A 70 12.07 14.77 6.35
N ASP A 71 13.11 15.57 6.55
CA ASP A 71 14.46 15.29 6.06
C ASP A 71 15.24 14.32 6.97
N GLY A 72 16.51 14.04 6.62
CA GLY A 72 17.37 13.13 7.38
C GLY A 72 17.71 13.64 8.80
N ARG A 73 17.45 14.91 9.10
CA ARG A 73 17.58 15.50 10.44
C ARG A 73 16.24 15.52 11.19
N ARG A 74 15.20 14.92 10.61
CA ARG A 74 13.80 14.96 11.07
C ARG A 74 13.21 16.37 11.11
N GLY A 75 13.77 17.30 10.33
CA GLY A 75 13.19 18.62 10.13
C GLY A 75 12.06 18.58 9.11
N PRO A 76 11.02 19.43 9.21
CA PRO A 76 10.00 19.55 8.18
C PRO A 76 10.61 19.89 6.82
N LEU A 77 10.19 19.19 5.77
CA LEU A 77 10.62 19.47 4.41
C LEU A 77 9.79 20.63 3.85
N THR A 78 10.43 21.59 3.18
CA THR A 78 9.70 22.64 2.47
C THR A 78 9.12 22.09 1.17
N GLU A 79 8.08 22.74 0.65
CA GLU A 79 7.48 22.35 -0.63
C GLU A 79 8.48 22.39 -1.78
N SER A 80 9.28 23.45 -1.90
CA SER A 80 10.32 23.54 -2.94
C SER A 80 11.38 22.43 -2.82
N ALA A 81 11.74 22.03 -1.59
CA ALA A 81 12.67 20.93 -1.39
C ALA A 81 12.04 19.58 -1.76
N ALA A 82 10.75 19.38 -1.46
CA ALA A 82 10.01 18.18 -1.86
C ALA A 82 9.92 18.05 -3.39
N TRP A 83 9.62 19.13 -4.12
CA TRP A 83 9.57 19.12 -5.59
C TRP A 83 10.93 18.90 -6.25
N ASN A 84 12.02 19.31 -5.61
CA ASN A 84 13.38 19.12 -6.11
C ASN A 84 14.00 17.77 -5.73
N HIS A 85 13.33 16.95 -4.93
CA HIS A 85 13.82 15.64 -4.49
C HIS A 85 13.60 14.58 -5.57
N ASP A 86 14.54 13.64 -5.70
CA ASP A 86 14.39 12.48 -6.59
C ASP A 86 13.54 11.39 -5.92
N TRP A 87 12.33 11.21 -6.44
CA TRP A 87 11.36 10.25 -5.91
C TRP A 87 11.41 8.87 -6.57
N SER A 88 12.36 8.61 -7.46
CA SER A 88 12.45 7.35 -8.23
C SER A 88 12.60 6.10 -7.35
N THR A 89 13.18 6.23 -6.16
CA THR A 89 13.38 5.11 -5.21
C THR A 89 12.40 5.12 -4.03
N THR A 90 11.20 5.65 -4.23
CA THR A 90 10.24 5.78 -3.12
C THR A 90 9.63 4.44 -2.75
N SER A 91 9.57 4.18 -1.45
CA SER A 91 8.86 3.05 -0.86
C SER A 91 7.76 3.56 0.07
N VAL A 92 6.54 3.04 -0.13
CA VAL A 92 5.38 3.29 0.73
C VAL A 92 4.95 1.96 1.34
N VAL A 93 4.76 1.93 2.64
CA VAL A 93 4.31 0.76 3.41
C VAL A 93 3.07 1.13 4.19
N VAL A 94 2.00 0.35 4.02
CA VAL A 94 0.74 0.44 4.77
C VAL A 94 0.66 -0.77 5.70
N GLY A 95 0.43 -0.52 6.98
CA GLY A 95 0.41 -1.54 8.03
C GLY A 95 1.56 -1.41 9.03
N THR A 96 1.44 -2.15 10.12
CA THR A 96 2.55 -2.33 11.06
C THR A 96 3.62 -3.21 10.43
N GLU A 97 4.89 -2.98 10.81
CA GLU A 97 5.97 -3.84 10.36
C GLU A 97 5.75 -5.27 10.88
N THR A 98 5.93 -6.24 10.00
CA THR A 98 5.82 -7.66 10.34
C THR A 98 7.01 -8.44 9.81
N THR A 99 7.12 -9.71 10.21
CA THR A 99 8.15 -10.63 9.73
C THR A 99 7.85 -11.18 8.32
N GLU A 100 6.74 -10.76 7.71
CA GLU A 100 6.35 -11.14 6.35
C GLU A 100 7.30 -10.51 5.32
N SER A 101 7.92 -11.36 4.50
CA SER A 101 8.83 -10.88 3.45
C SER A 101 8.07 -10.53 2.16
N PRO A 102 8.56 -9.58 1.34
CA PRO A 102 8.02 -9.32 0.00
C PRO A 102 7.95 -10.58 -0.88
N GLU A 103 8.95 -11.47 -0.79
CA GLU A 103 8.99 -12.73 -1.53
C GLU A 103 7.87 -13.69 -1.10
N THR A 104 7.47 -13.65 0.16
CA THR A 104 6.35 -14.45 0.67
C THR A 104 5.04 -13.99 0.04
N ARG A 105 4.78 -12.68 0.01
CA ARG A 105 3.60 -12.10 -0.67
C ARG A 105 3.59 -12.44 -2.16
N GLU A 106 4.73 -12.28 -2.81
CA GLU A 106 4.88 -12.59 -4.23
C GLU A 106 4.64 -14.08 -4.53
N ARG A 107 5.10 -14.99 -3.66
CA ARG A 107 4.77 -16.42 -3.77
C ARG A 107 3.26 -16.69 -3.66
N VAL A 108 2.57 -16.03 -2.73
CA VAL A 108 1.12 -16.16 -2.56
C VAL A 108 0.38 -15.63 -3.80
N ARG A 109 0.77 -14.47 -4.34
CA ARG A 109 0.17 -13.93 -5.58
C ARG A 109 0.34 -14.85 -6.76
N ARG A 110 1.56 -15.36 -6.99
CA ARG A 110 1.79 -16.33 -8.08
C ARG A 110 0.96 -17.59 -7.92
N TRP A 111 0.79 -18.08 -6.69
CA TRP A 111 -0.06 -19.22 -6.42
C TRP A 111 -1.53 -18.92 -6.73
N ALA A 112 -2.05 -17.76 -6.28
CA ALA A 112 -3.42 -17.34 -6.56
C ALA A 112 -3.68 -17.18 -8.07
N ARG A 113 -2.77 -16.52 -8.79
CA ARG A 113 -2.83 -16.38 -10.26
C ARG A 113 -2.87 -17.72 -10.97
N ALA A 114 -1.95 -18.64 -10.61
CA ALA A 114 -1.93 -19.96 -11.22
C ALA A 114 -3.23 -20.75 -11.01
N ARG A 115 -3.92 -20.52 -9.89
CA ARG A 115 -5.22 -21.11 -9.59
C ARG A 115 -6.36 -20.44 -10.38
N LEU A 116 -6.32 -19.12 -10.56
CA LEU A 116 -7.28 -18.40 -11.41
C LEU A 116 -7.11 -18.73 -12.89
N ASP A 117 -5.87 -18.88 -13.39
CA ASP A 117 -5.59 -19.24 -14.78
C ASP A 117 -6.10 -20.65 -15.15
N ARG A 118 -6.18 -21.54 -14.15
CA ARG A 118 -6.66 -22.92 -14.30
C ARG A 118 -7.52 -23.32 -13.10
N PRO A 119 -8.78 -22.83 -13.03
CA PRO A 119 -9.65 -23.10 -11.91
C PRO A 119 -9.86 -24.62 -11.76
N PRO A 120 -9.59 -25.21 -10.58
CA PRO A 120 -9.83 -26.62 -10.34
C PRO A 120 -11.34 -26.91 -10.27
N GLY A 121 -11.71 -28.19 -10.32
CA GLY A 121 -13.12 -28.60 -10.31
C GLY A 121 -13.90 -28.24 -9.05
N ASP A 122 -13.21 -27.83 -7.98
CA ASP A 122 -13.76 -27.34 -6.71
C ASP A 122 -13.67 -25.82 -6.56
N ALA A 123 -13.38 -25.08 -7.64
CA ALA A 123 -13.28 -23.63 -7.61
C ALA A 123 -14.59 -22.98 -7.15
N PHE A 124 -14.48 -21.96 -6.30
CA PHE A 124 -15.62 -21.15 -5.90
C PHE A 124 -16.12 -20.31 -7.09
N LEU A 125 -17.41 -19.94 -7.11
CA LEU A 125 -17.96 -19.07 -8.15
C LEU A 125 -17.19 -17.76 -8.30
N ALA A 126 -16.73 -17.18 -7.19
CA ALA A 126 -15.89 -15.98 -7.20
C ALA A 126 -14.56 -16.19 -7.94
N GLU A 127 -13.95 -17.37 -7.84
CA GLU A 127 -12.71 -17.70 -8.54
C GLU A 127 -12.94 -17.84 -10.05
N ILE A 128 -14.05 -18.45 -10.46
CA ILE A 128 -14.44 -18.57 -11.87
C ILE A 128 -14.68 -17.18 -12.47
N LEU A 129 -15.45 -16.34 -11.78
CA LEU A 129 -15.73 -14.97 -12.24
C LEU A 129 -14.46 -14.12 -12.31
N ALA A 130 -13.56 -14.25 -11.34
CA ALA A 130 -12.28 -13.54 -11.35
C ALA A 130 -11.40 -13.99 -12.54
N ALA A 131 -11.34 -15.30 -12.81
CA ALA A 131 -10.60 -15.86 -13.95
C ALA A 131 -11.12 -15.34 -15.31
N GLU A 132 -12.44 -15.22 -15.45
CA GLU A 132 -13.07 -14.73 -16.69
C GLU A 132 -12.93 -13.21 -16.88
N SER A 133 -12.69 -12.45 -15.80
CA SER A 133 -12.68 -10.99 -15.81
C SER A 133 -11.33 -10.36 -16.18
N ALA A 134 -10.29 -11.16 -16.42
CA ALA A 134 -8.91 -10.69 -16.60
C ALA A 134 -8.47 -9.71 -15.49
N TYR A 135 -8.85 -10.04 -14.26
CA TYR A 135 -8.49 -9.32 -13.05
C TYR A 135 -6.99 -9.34 -12.79
#